data_AF-X1DFA7-F1
#
_entry.id   AF-X1DFA7-F1
#
_cell.length_a   1.000
_cell.length_b   1.000
_cell.length_c   1.000
_cell.angle_alpha   90.00
_cell.angle_beta   90.00
_cell.angle_gamma   90.00
#
_symmetry.space_group_name_H-M   'P 1'
#
loop_
_entity.id
_entity.type
_entity.pdbx_description
1 polymer ?
#
loop_
_entity_poly.entity_id
_entity_poly.type
_entity_poly.pdbx_seq_one_letter_code
_entity_poly.pdbx_strand_id
1 'polypeptide(L)' 'AKKDIEKGTIIDEDMLIIKRPATGLSSVELDRIIGKKTKRHISKDEIFQLDMVE' A
#
# COMPACT_ATOMS: atom_id res chain seq x y z
N ALA A 1 -0.53 2.74 5.54
CA ALA A 1 -0.82 3.69 4.45
C ALA A 1 -0.77 5.15 4.96
N LYS A 2 -0.52 6.15 4.10
CA LYS A 2 -0.53 7.58 4.48
C LYS A 2 -1.93 8.08 4.86
N LYS A 3 -2.94 7.52 4.19
CA LYS A 3 -4.36 7.84 4.26
C LYS A 3 -5.17 6.56 4.07
N ASP A 4 -6.47 6.61 4.34
CA ASP A 4 -7.39 5.54 4.00
C ASP A 4 -7.47 5.37 2.48
N ILE A 5 -7.45 4.12 2.03
CA ILE A 5 -7.50 3.74 0.61
C ILE A 5 -8.72 2.83 0.45
N GLU A 6 -9.69 3.27 -0.34
CA GLU A 6 -10.90 2.50 -0.59
C GLU A 6 -10.62 1.25 -1.42
N LYS A 7 -11.50 0.25 -1.31
CA LYS A 7 -11.46 -0.94 -2.16
C LYS A 7 -11.62 -0.54 -3.62
N GLY A 8 -10.80 -1.08 -4.50
CA GLY A 8 -10.84 -0.79 -5.93
C GLY A 8 -10.07 0.49 -6.32
N THR A 9 -9.34 1.10 -5.40
CA THR A 9 -8.51 2.28 -5.69
C THR A 9 -7.20 1.85 -6.32
N ILE A 10 -6.72 2.63 -7.30
CA ILE A 10 -5.38 2.46 -7.87
C ILE A 10 -4.37 3.08 -6.92
N ILE A 11 -3.37 2.30 -6.53
CA ILE A 11 -2.34 2.75 -5.59
C ILE A 11 -1.34 3.63 -6.31
N ASP A 12 -1.06 4.76 -5.67
CA ASP A 12 -0.03 5.69 -6.09
C ASP A 12 1.08 5.75 -5.03
N GLU A 13 2.30 6.10 -5.46
CA GLU A 13 3.46 6.32 -4.59
C GLU A 13 3.11 7.26 -3.42
N ASP A 14 2.34 8.32 -3.68
CA ASP A 14 2.03 9.33 -2.68
C ASP A 14 1.08 8.83 -1.58
N MET A 15 0.39 7.70 -1.81
CA MET A 15 -0.49 7.06 -0.82
C MET A 15 0.28 6.14 0.14
N LEU A 16 1.51 5.77 -0.23
CA LEU A 16 2.34 4.83 0.52
C LEU A 16 3.40 5.60 1.31
N ILE A 17 3.75 5.08 2.48
CA ILE A 17 4.83 5.63 3.30
C ILE A 17 5.67 4.49 3.82
N ILE A 18 6.98 4.70 3.87
CA ILE A 18 7.91 3.77 4.50
C ILE A 18 8.24 4.34 5.88
N LYS A 19 7.70 3.69 6.93
CA LYS A 19 8.06 3.99 8.32
C LYS A 19 9.19 3.06 8.77
N ARG A 20 10.14 3.59 9.55
CA ARG A 20 11.20 2.79 10.18
C ARG A 20 10.73 2.22 11.53
N PRO A 21 11.18 1.03 11.95
CA PRO A 21 11.92 0.04 11.16
C PRO A 21 11.02 -0.56 10.07
N ALA A 22 11.56 -0.82 8.88
CA ALA A 22 10.79 -1.23 7.71
C ALA A 22 10.21 -2.66 7.86
N THR A 23 9.12 -2.79 8.62
CA THR A 23 8.45 -4.06 8.96
C THR A 23 7.28 -4.41 8.04
N GLY A 24 6.95 -3.54 7.09
CA GLY A 24 5.89 -3.74 6.10
C GLY A 24 6.46 -4.18 4.75
N LEU A 25 6.24 -3.36 3.72
CA LEU A 25 6.78 -3.60 2.38
C LEU A 25 8.21 -3.09 2.26
N SER A 26 9.03 -3.89 1.57
CA SER A 26 10.32 -3.43 1.08
C SER A 26 10.12 -2.43 -0.06
N SER A 27 11.03 -1.46 -0.23
CA SER A 27 10.94 -0.46 -1.32
C SER A 27 10.77 -1.10 -2.71
N VAL A 28 11.37 -2.27 -2.93
CA VAL A 28 11.28 -3.04 -4.18
C VAL A 28 9.86 -3.57 -4.44
N GLU A 29 9.14 -3.96 -3.40
CA GLU A 29 7.76 -4.44 -3.52
C GLU A 29 6.79 -3.27 -3.66
N LEU A 30 7.13 -2.14 -3.04
CA LEU A 30 6.39 -0.90 -3.09
C LEU A 30 6.24 -0.42 -4.55
N ASP A 31 7.34 -0.46 -5.30
CA ASP A 31 7.35 -0.18 -6.75
C ASP A 31 6.44 -1.13 -7.55
N ARG A 32 6.33 -2.40 -7.11
CA ARG A 32 5.49 -3.41 -7.77
C ARG A 32 3.99 -3.25 -7.49
N ILE A 33 3.61 -2.59 -6.41
CA ILE A 33 2.20 -2.34 -6.07
C ILE A 33 1.68 -1.00 -6.59
N ILE A 34 2.57 -0.06 -6.93
CA ILE A 34 2.17 1.19 -7.58
C ILE A 34 1.52 0.84 -8.93
N GLY A 35 0.34 1.40 -9.17
CA GLY A 35 -0.49 1.10 -10.33
C GLY A 35 -1.39 -0.14 -10.19
N LYS A 36 -1.28 -0.91 -9.10
CA LYS A 36 -2.21 -2.01 -8.81
C LYS A 36 -3.49 -1.53 -8.14
N LYS A 37 -4.54 -2.36 -8.25
CA LYS A 37 -5.84 -2.06 -7.66
C LYS A 37 -5.99 -2.74 -6.31
N THR A 38 -6.51 -2.04 -5.31
CA THR A 38 -6.76 -2.63 -3.98
C THR A 38 -7.92 -3.62 -4.03
N LYS A 39 -7.71 -4.82 -3.48
CA LYS A 39 -8.77 -5.85 -3.33
C LYS A 39 -9.71 -5.54 -2.17
N ARG A 40 -9.29 -4.70 -1.22
CA ARG A 40 -10.05 -4.33 -0.02
C ARG A 40 -9.78 -2.89 0.40
N HIS A 41 -10.60 -2.40 1.32
CA HIS A 41 -10.34 -1.14 2.02
C HIS A 41 -9.11 -1.30 2.92
N ILE A 42 -8.20 -0.34 2.89
CA ILE A 42 -6.97 -0.31 3.67
C ILE A 42 -6.95 0.97 4.49
N SER A 43 -6.89 0.82 5.80
CA SER A 43 -6.97 1.96 6.69
C SER A 43 -5.65 2.74 6.75
N LYS A 44 -5.75 4.01 7.13
CA LYS A 44 -4.58 4.82 7.49
C LYS A 44 -3.77 4.08 8.57
N ASP A 45 -2.44 4.12 8.45
CA ASP A 45 -1.49 3.39 9.30
C ASP A 45 -1.53 1.86 9.26
N GLU A 46 -2.38 1.25 8.41
CA GLU A 46 -2.34 -0.19 8.17
C GLU A 46 -1.06 -0.59 7.42
N ILE A 47 -0.48 -1.73 7.81
CA ILE A 47 0.67 -2.32 7.14
C ILE A 47 0.20 -2.91 5.82
N PHE A 48 0.73 -2.36 4.74
CA PHE A 48 0.42 -2.82 3.40
C PHE A 48 1.09 -4.18 3.15
N GLN A 49 0.38 -5.11 2.51
CA GLN A 49 0.93 -6.40 2.08
C GLN A 49 0.63 -6.63 0.61
N LEU A 50 1.52 -7.34 -0.09
CA LEU A 50 1.40 -7.64 -1.51
C LEU A 50 0.09 -8.37 -1.85
N ASP A 51 -0.43 -9.17 -0.92
CA ASP A 51 -1.67 -9.93 -1.11
C ASP A 51 -2.92 -9.04 -1.23
N MET A 52 -2.87 -7.81 -0.70
CA MET A 52 -4.00 -6.87 -0.67
C MET A 52 -4.32 -6.22 -2.03
N VAL A 53 -3.51 -6.48 -3.05
CA VAL A 53 -3.63 -5.88 -4.39
C VAL A 53 -3.67 -6.92 -5.50
N GLU A 54 -4.32 -6.58 -6.60
CA GLU A 54 -4.36 -7.36 -7.85
C GLU A 54 -3.63 -6.65 -9.00
#